data_AF-A0A4V3URW5-F1
#
_entry.id   AF-A0A4V3URW5-F1
#
_cell.length_a   1.000
_cell.length_b   1.000
_cell.length_c   1.000
_cell.angle_alpha   90.00
_cell.angle_beta   90.00
_cell.angle_gamma   90.00
#
_symmetry.space_group_name_H-M   'P 1'
#
loop_
_entity.id
_entity.type
_entity.pdbx_description
1 polymer ?
#
loop_
_entity_poly.entity_id
_entity_poly.type
_entity_poly.pdbx_seq_one_letter_code
_entity_poly.pdbx_strand_id
1 'polypeptide(L)'
;MWTWFHRLASPPSFYRFADRVAPWLAVAALLLLGYGLFAGLWIAPKDYQQGDAFRIIYVHVPAAALSLSLYTGMAIAGVVALIWRIKLAECAIVALAPIGASFTALALVTGMLWGKPMWGAYWVWDARLTSELVLLFLYLGVIGLDQAFLDRRAAARACALLAIVGAVNVPIVKYSVEWWNSLHQASTILKFGKPTITAEMAIPLYASLLGAYLLAGMAALRRMQNEVLLRERRAGWVRELTAV
;
A
#
# COMPACT_ATOMS: atom_id res chain seq x y z
N MET A 1 28.26 8.20 -16.04
CA MET A 1 27.54 6.91 -15.98
C MET A 1 26.29 7.05 -15.07
N TRP A 2 25.26 7.79 -15.50
CA TRP A 2 23.99 8.02 -14.75
C TRP A 2 22.77 8.17 -15.70
N THR A 3 22.94 7.85 -16.99
CA THR A 3 21.97 8.15 -18.05
C THR A 3 20.65 7.39 -17.93
N TRP A 4 20.63 6.21 -17.30
CA TRP A 4 19.42 5.43 -17.10
C TRP A 4 18.48 6.06 -16.06
N PHE A 5 19.02 6.63 -14.98
CA PHE A 5 18.26 7.27 -13.91
C PHE A 5 17.55 8.54 -14.40
N HIS A 6 18.25 9.36 -15.20
CA HIS A 6 17.65 10.53 -15.84
C HIS A 6 16.59 10.18 -16.89
N ARG A 7 16.74 9.04 -17.60
CA ARG A 7 15.73 8.58 -18.56
C ARG A 7 14.44 8.16 -17.87
N LEU A 8 14.50 7.36 -16.80
CA LEU A 8 13.29 6.95 -16.06
C LEU A 8 12.64 8.10 -15.27
N ALA A 9 13.41 9.12 -14.89
CA ALA A 9 12.86 10.33 -14.28
C ALA A 9 12.03 11.20 -15.25
N SER A 10 12.11 10.95 -16.56
CA SER A 10 11.33 11.70 -17.56
C SER A 10 9.89 11.16 -17.69
N PRO A 11 8.86 12.03 -17.69
CA PRO A 11 7.46 11.61 -17.81
C PRO A 11 7.14 10.69 -19.01
N PRO A 12 7.65 10.95 -20.24
CA PRO A 12 7.35 10.08 -21.40
C PRO A 12 7.97 8.69 -21.28
N SER A 13 9.17 8.60 -20.70
CA SER A 13 9.84 7.30 -20.53
C SER A 13 9.19 6.48 -19.42
N PHE A 14 8.82 7.12 -18.31
CA PHE A 14 8.02 6.49 -17.26
C PHE A 14 6.69 5.99 -17.82
N TYR A 15 5.98 6.81 -18.60
CA TYR A 15 4.69 6.42 -19.19
C TYR A 15 4.80 5.15 -20.02
N ARG A 16 5.79 5.05 -20.93
CA ARG A 16 6.03 3.83 -21.74
C ARG A 16 6.47 2.64 -20.90
N PHE A 17 7.28 2.86 -19.87
CA PHE A 17 7.71 1.81 -18.95
C PHE A 17 6.51 1.21 -18.21
N ALA A 18 5.69 2.08 -17.61
CA ALA A 18 4.49 1.68 -16.89
C ALA A 18 3.51 0.94 -17.81
N ASP A 19 3.36 1.37 -19.06
CA ASP A 19 2.44 0.72 -20.01
C ASP A 19 2.87 -0.71 -20.33
N ARG A 20 4.18 -0.93 -20.51
CA ARG A 20 4.73 -2.26 -20.77
C ARG A 20 4.68 -3.16 -19.55
N VAL A 21 4.93 -2.64 -18.35
CA VAL A 21 5.11 -3.44 -17.11
C VAL A 21 3.80 -3.73 -16.39
N ALA A 22 2.87 -2.76 -16.33
CA ALA A 22 1.60 -2.91 -15.63
C ALA A 22 0.77 -4.16 -15.99
N PRO A 23 0.62 -4.58 -17.27
CA PRO A 23 -0.16 -5.78 -17.58
C PRO A 23 0.50 -7.06 -17.03
N TRP A 24 1.84 -7.15 -17.03
CA TRP A 24 2.54 -8.31 -16.45
C TRP A 24 2.40 -8.36 -14.93
N LEU A 25 2.45 -7.21 -14.26
CA LEU A 25 2.13 -7.13 -12.84
C LEU A 25 0.70 -7.56 -12.56
N ALA A 26 -0.27 -7.19 -13.42
CA ALA A 26 -1.66 -7.61 -13.27
C ALA A 26 -1.82 -9.13 -13.38
N VAL A 27 -1.20 -9.76 -14.40
CA VAL A 27 -1.26 -11.21 -14.59
C VAL A 27 -0.61 -11.94 -13.42
N ALA A 28 0.60 -11.53 -13.03
CA ALA A 28 1.31 -12.13 -11.90
C ALA A 28 0.55 -11.95 -10.58
N ALA A 29 -0.04 -10.77 -10.35
CA ALA A 29 -0.89 -10.50 -9.20
C ALA A 29 -2.12 -11.42 -9.17
N LEU A 30 -2.81 -11.58 -10.31
CA LEU A 30 -4.00 -12.41 -10.42
C LEU A 30 -3.68 -13.88 -10.11
N LEU A 31 -2.58 -14.42 -10.67
CA LEU A 31 -2.16 -15.80 -10.44
C LEU A 31 -1.78 -16.04 -8.97
N LEU A 32 -0.98 -15.14 -8.39
CA LEU A 32 -0.50 -15.29 -7.01
C LEU A 32 -1.60 -15.05 -5.97
N LEU A 33 -2.47 -14.06 -6.18
CA LEU A 33 -3.63 -13.85 -5.32
C LEU A 33 -4.64 -14.99 -5.47
N GLY A 34 -4.91 -15.45 -6.69
CA GLY A 34 -5.80 -16.58 -6.93
C GLY A 34 -5.32 -17.84 -6.22
N TYR A 35 -4.04 -18.19 -6.37
CA TYR A 35 -3.44 -19.31 -5.64
C TYR A 35 -3.41 -19.07 -4.12
N GLY A 36 -2.91 -17.92 -3.67
CA GLY A 36 -2.72 -17.63 -2.24
C GLY A 36 -4.04 -17.62 -1.47
N LEU A 37 -5.08 -17.01 -2.03
CA LEU A 37 -6.41 -16.98 -1.42
C LEU A 37 -7.07 -18.35 -1.47
N PHE A 38 -7.03 -19.07 -2.60
CA PHE A 38 -7.63 -20.39 -2.69
C PHE A 38 -6.95 -21.39 -1.73
N ALA A 39 -5.61 -21.47 -1.79
CA ALA A 39 -4.85 -22.36 -0.95
C ALA A 39 -4.96 -21.97 0.53
N GLY A 40 -4.96 -20.69 0.87
CA GLY A 40 -5.09 -20.24 2.26
C GLY A 40 -6.48 -20.49 2.85
N LEU A 41 -7.54 -20.17 2.09
CA LEU A 41 -8.91 -20.25 2.59
C LEU A 41 -9.48 -21.68 2.57
N TRP A 42 -9.05 -22.55 1.65
CA TRP A 42 -9.60 -23.91 1.53
C TRP A 42 -8.61 -25.05 1.83
N ILE A 43 -7.32 -24.89 1.51
CA ILE A 43 -6.34 -26.01 1.59
C ILE A 43 -5.58 -25.99 2.91
N ALA A 44 -5.15 -24.81 3.37
CA ALA A 44 -4.30 -24.70 4.55
C ALA A 44 -4.93 -25.39 5.77
N PRO A 45 -4.16 -26.10 6.60
CA PRO A 45 -4.68 -26.70 7.82
C PRO A 45 -5.19 -25.62 8.78
N LYS A 46 -6.11 -26.00 9.66
CA LYS A 46 -6.62 -25.08 10.70
C LYS A 46 -5.52 -24.76 11.70
N ASP A 47 -5.53 -23.54 12.23
CA ASP A 47 -4.63 -23.19 13.33
C ASP A 47 -5.03 -23.92 14.61
N TYR A 48 -4.04 -24.36 15.40
CA TYR A 48 -4.28 -25.12 16.63
C TYR A 48 -5.04 -24.31 17.69
N GLN A 49 -4.80 -22.99 17.78
CA GLN A 49 -5.46 -22.11 18.74
C GLN A 49 -6.68 -21.42 18.15
N GLN A 50 -6.57 -20.93 16.91
CA GLN A 50 -7.57 -20.07 16.28
C GLN A 50 -8.55 -20.82 15.37
N GLY A 51 -8.35 -22.12 15.11
CA GLY A 51 -9.19 -22.91 14.22
C GLY A 51 -9.25 -22.31 12.80
N ASP A 52 -10.43 -22.29 12.19
CA ASP A 52 -10.62 -21.69 10.85
C ASP A 52 -10.60 -20.15 10.88
N ALA A 53 -10.77 -19.51 12.04
CA ALA A 53 -10.80 -18.06 12.13
C ALA A 53 -9.46 -17.42 11.69
N PHE A 54 -8.35 -18.15 11.85
CA PHE A 54 -7.02 -17.72 11.41
C PHE A 54 -6.95 -17.43 9.90
N ARG A 55 -7.77 -18.10 9.06
CA ARG A 55 -7.67 -18.01 7.60
C ARG A 55 -7.85 -16.58 7.06
N ILE A 56 -8.45 -15.68 7.85
CA ILE A 56 -8.53 -14.26 7.51
C ILE A 56 -7.16 -13.60 7.34
N ILE A 57 -6.07 -14.16 7.89
CA ILE A 57 -4.70 -13.64 7.71
C ILE A 57 -4.31 -13.53 6.24
N TYR A 58 -4.81 -14.40 5.37
CA TYR A 58 -4.50 -14.40 3.93
C TYR A 58 -5.00 -13.15 3.22
N VAL A 59 -5.96 -12.43 3.82
CA VAL A 59 -6.45 -11.12 3.36
C VAL A 59 -5.94 -9.99 4.25
N HIS A 60 -6.05 -10.17 5.57
CA HIS A 60 -5.74 -9.13 6.55
C HIS A 60 -4.26 -8.74 6.54
N VAL A 61 -3.34 -9.71 6.55
CA VAL A 61 -1.90 -9.44 6.64
C VAL A 61 -1.39 -8.71 5.40
N PRO A 62 -1.72 -9.12 4.16
CA PRO A 62 -1.37 -8.33 2.98
C PRO A 62 -1.94 -6.91 3.02
N ALA A 63 -3.18 -6.73 3.48
CA ALA A 63 -3.81 -5.41 3.58
C ALA A 63 -3.08 -4.49 4.57
N ALA A 64 -2.80 -4.99 5.78
CA ALA A 64 -2.06 -4.24 6.81
C ALA A 64 -0.60 -3.97 6.42
N ALA A 65 0.04 -4.89 5.67
CA ALA A 65 1.39 -4.65 5.16
C ALA A 65 1.39 -3.52 4.11
N LEU A 66 0.42 -3.52 3.19
CA LEU A 66 0.30 -2.50 2.16
C LEU A 66 -0.13 -1.15 2.70
N SER A 67 -1.02 -1.09 3.70
CA SER A 67 -1.42 0.18 4.33
C SER A 67 -0.21 0.96 4.84
N LEU A 68 0.70 0.30 5.55
CA LEU A 68 1.93 0.90 6.07
C LEU A 68 2.97 1.18 4.98
N SER A 69 3.15 0.23 4.06
CA SER A 69 4.18 0.33 3.01
C SER A 69 3.90 1.44 2.02
N LEU A 70 2.63 1.60 1.60
CA LEU A 70 2.23 2.65 0.67
C LEU A 70 2.34 4.04 1.31
N TYR A 71 2.07 4.17 2.61
CA TYR A 71 2.17 5.45 3.32
C TYR A 71 3.64 5.84 3.47
N THR A 72 4.49 4.86 3.80
CA THR A 72 5.95 5.03 3.80
C THR A 72 6.45 5.43 2.41
N GLY A 73 5.95 4.78 1.35
CA GLY A 73 6.25 5.13 -0.03
C GLY A 73 5.87 6.57 -0.39
N MET A 74 4.70 7.04 0.07
CA MET A 74 4.29 8.44 -0.08
C MET A 74 5.20 9.41 0.68
N ALA A 75 5.60 9.07 1.91
CA ALA A 75 6.52 9.91 2.68
C ALA A 75 7.89 10.04 1.99
N ILE A 76 8.44 8.92 1.50
CA ILE A 76 9.68 8.90 0.70
C ILE A 76 9.51 9.74 -0.57
N ALA A 77 8.43 9.54 -1.31
CA ALA A 77 8.12 10.34 -2.49
C ALA A 77 7.96 11.83 -2.15
N GLY A 78 7.40 12.17 -0.99
CA GLY A 78 7.32 13.51 -0.44
C GLY A 78 8.70 14.15 -0.25
N VAL A 79 9.60 13.45 0.42
CA VAL A 79 11.00 13.91 0.59
C VAL A 79 11.66 14.12 -0.77
N VAL A 80 11.49 13.16 -1.69
CA VAL A 80 12.07 13.25 -3.04
C VAL A 80 11.51 14.46 -3.81
N ALA A 81 10.20 14.68 -3.72
CA ALA A 81 9.52 15.79 -4.37
C ALA A 81 9.95 17.16 -3.80
N LEU A 82 10.14 17.28 -2.49
CA LEU A 82 10.50 18.56 -1.87
C LEU A 82 11.97 18.92 -2.10
N ILE A 83 12.89 17.96 -1.95
CA ILE A 83 14.33 18.21 -2.07
C ILE A 83 14.74 18.31 -3.54
N TRP A 84 14.41 17.31 -4.37
CA TRP A 84 14.88 17.23 -5.76
C TRP A 84 13.86 17.75 -6.78
N ARG A 85 12.64 18.10 -6.35
CA ARG A 85 11.61 18.68 -7.23
C ARG A 85 11.27 17.78 -8.43
N ILE A 86 11.34 16.47 -8.24
CA ILE A 86 11.04 15.47 -9.27
C ILE A 86 9.54 15.35 -9.48
N LYS A 87 9.06 15.66 -10.69
CA LYS A 87 7.62 15.62 -11.06
C LYS A 87 6.98 14.25 -10.82
N LEU A 88 7.69 13.16 -11.10
CA LEU A 88 7.17 11.80 -10.89
C LEU A 88 6.96 11.48 -9.41
N ALA A 89 7.79 12.04 -8.52
CA ALA A 89 7.62 11.87 -7.09
C ALA A 89 6.35 12.61 -6.60
N GLU A 90 6.08 13.81 -7.12
CA GLU A 90 4.83 14.52 -6.87
C GLU A 90 3.60 13.73 -7.38
N CYS A 91 3.72 13.00 -8.50
CA CYS A 91 2.66 12.13 -9.02
C CYS A 91 2.47 10.89 -8.13
N ALA A 92 3.55 10.31 -7.63
CA ALA A 92 3.51 9.12 -6.77
C ALA A 92 2.71 9.36 -5.49
N ILE A 93 2.90 10.50 -4.83
CA ILE A 93 2.18 10.85 -3.58
C ILE A 93 0.67 10.75 -3.76
N VAL A 94 0.15 11.40 -4.82
CA VAL A 94 -1.29 11.45 -5.12
C VAL A 94 -1.80 10.11 -5.65
N ALA A 95 -1.00 9.42 -6.47
CA ALA A 95 -1.37 8.14 -7.05
C ALA A 95 -1.52 7.03 -5.99
N LEU A 96 -0.62 7.01 -5.00
CA LEU A 96 -0.59 5.99 -3.94
C LEU A 96 -1.69 6.20 -2.90
N ALA A 97 -2.12 7.44 -2.63
CA ALA A 97 -3.01 7.72 -1.49
C ALA A 97 -4.34 6.94 -1.52
N PRO A 98 -5.09 6.85 -2.64
CA PRO A 98 -6.34 6.07 -2.67
C PRO A 98 -6.12 4.55 -2.58
N ILE A 99 -5.00 4.05 -3.09
CA ILE A 99 -4.64 2.63 -2.99
C ILE A 99 -4.37 2.29 -1.53
N GLY A 100 -3.54 3.10 -0.88
CA GLY A 100 -3.22 2.97 0.54
C GLY A 100 -4.45 3.07 1.43
N ALA A 101 -5.31 4.09 1.22
CA ALA A 101 -6.58 4.25 1.93
C ALA A 101 -7.46 2.99 1.83
N SER A 102 -7.54 2.39 0.64
CA SER A 102 -8.34 1.18 0.40
C SER A 102 -7.81 -0.02 1.19
N PHE A 103 -6.47 -0.21 1.22
CA PHE A 103 -5.85 -1.28 2.01
C PHE A 103 -5.93 -1.02 3.51
N THR A 104 -5.83 0.23 3.98
CA THR A 104 -6.06 0.57 5.39
C THR A 104 -7.49 0.29 5.81
N ALA A 105 -8.48 0.68 4.99
CA ALA A 105 -9.89 0.36 5.26
C ALA A 105 -10.12 -1.15 5.29
N LEU A 106 -9.54 -1.90 4.34
CA LEU A 106 -9.61 -3.35 4.31
C LEU A 106 -8.94 -3.98 5.55
N ALA A 107 -7.80 -3.46 5.98
CA ALA A 107 -7.10 -3.91 7.18
C ALA A 107 -7.94 -3.68 8.44
N LEU A 108 -8.59 -2.52 8.57
CA LEU A 108 -9.49 -2.20 9.68
C LEU A 108 -10.71 -3.11 9.71
N VAL A 109 -11.38 -3.31 8.56
CA VAL A 109 -12.57 -4.17 8.45
C VAL A 109 -12.21 -5.64 8.72
N THR A 110 -11.15 -6.16 8.10
CA THR A 110 -10.75 -7.55 8.35
C THR A 110 -10.20 -7.74 9.76
N GLY A 111 -9.52 -6.74 10.32
CA GLY A 111 -9.03 -6.74 11.69
C GLY A 111 -10.18 -6.80 12.70
N MET A 112 -11.23 -6.00 12.54
CA MET A 112 -12.40 -6.08 13.43
C MET A 112 -13.13 -7.42 13.34
N LEU A 113 -13.27 -7.98 12.13
CA LEU A 113 -13.91 -9.27 11.92
C LEU A 113 -13.10 -10.40 12.54
N TRP A 114 -11.77 -10.33 12.47
CA TRP A 114 -10.88 -11.28 13.12
C TRP A 114 -10.89 -11.12 14.65
N GLY A 115 -11.04 -9.89 15.13
CA GLY A 115 -10.99 -9.61 16.55
C GLY A 115 -12.16 -10.17 17.35
N LYS A 116 -13.35 -10.27 16.73
CA LYS A 116 -14.53 -10.81 17.41
C LYS A 116 -14.35 -12.26 17.91
N PRO A 117 -13.93 -13.24 17.08
CA PRO A 117 -13.72 -14.61 17.55
C PRO A 117 -12.47 -14.76 18.43
N MET A 118 -11.46 -13.89 18.31
CA MET A 118 -10.19 -14.04 19.02
C MET A 118 -10.15 -13.36 20.39
N TRP A 119 -10.78 -12.19 20.50
CA TRP A 119 -10.72 -11.33 21.70
C TRP A 119 -12.11 -10.90 22.18
N GLY A 120 -13.19 -11.42 21.59
CA GLY A 120 -14.57 -11.18 22.04
C GLY A 120 -15.20 -9.87 21.57
N ALA A 121 -14.43 -8.98 20.93
CA ALA A 121 -14.87 -7.65 20.50
C ALA A 121 -14.46 -7.34 19.05
N TYR A 122 -15.33 -6.65 18.31
CA TYR A 122 -14.99 -6.13 16.97
C TYR A 122 -14.03 -4.94 17.06
N TRP A 123 -14.16 -4.11 18.08
CA TRP A 123 -13.37 -2.90 18.23
C TRP A 123 -13.04 -2.64 19.69
N VAL A 124 -11.79 -2.22 19.91
CA VAL A 124 -11.31 -1.66 21.16
C VAL A 124 -10.44 -0.45 20.81
N TRP A 125 -10.44 0.56 21.68
CA TRP A 125 -9.63 1.77 21.48
C TRP A 125 -8.18 1.57 21.94
N ASP A 126 -7.54 0.50 21.45
CA ASP A 126 -6.15 0.22 21.74
C ASP A 126 -5.20 0.99 20.81
N ALA A 127 -3.90 0.97 21.12
CA ALA A 127 -2.90 1.71 20.36
C ALA A 127 -2.84 1.26 18.89
N ARG A 128 -3.04 -0.02 18.58
CA ARG A 128 -2.95 -0.57 17.22
C ARG A 128 -4.13 -0.16 16.36
N LEU A 129 -5.35 -0.44 16.80
CA LEU A 129 -6.56 -0.12 16.04
C LEU A 129 -6.73 1.39 15.88
N THR A 130 -6.45 2.15 16.94
CA THR A 130 -6.54 3.61 16.89
C THR A 130 -5.50 4.21 15.94
N SER A 131 -4.25 3.76 15.97
CA SER A 131 -3.22 4.27 15.04
C SER A 131 -3.46 3.85 13.59
N GLU A 132 -4.00 2.66 13.33
CA GLU A 132 -4.40 2.25 11.97
C GLU A 132 -5.59 3.10 11.46
N LEU A 133 -6.55 3.45 12.33
CA LEU A 133 -7.62 4.39 11.99
C LEU A 133 -7.08 5.79 11.69
N VAL A 134 -6.13 6.28 12.50
CA VAL A 134 -5.42 7.55 12.23
C VAL A 134 -4.72 7.48 10.87
N LEU A 135 -4.11 6.34 10.51
CA LEU A 135 -3.50 6.15 9.20
C LEU A 135 -4.51 6.30 8.06
N LEU A 136 -5.74 5.79 8.23
CA LEU A 136 -6.82 5.97 7.26
C LEU A 136 -7.16 7.45 7.08
N PHE A 137 -7.31 8.19 8.19
CA PHE A 137 -7.58 9.63 8.13
C PHE A 137 -6.43 10.42 7.52
N LEU A 138 -5.19 10.02 7.75
CA LEU A 138 -4.03 10.63 7.11
C LEU A 138 -4.08 10.44 5.58
N TYR A 139 -4.41 9.23 5.10
CA TYR A 139 -4.62 9.00 3.67
C TYR A 139 -5.75 9.84 3.09
N LEU A 140 -6.92 9.88 3.76
CA LEU A 140 -8.05 10.70 3.35
C LEU A 140 -7.70 12.20 3.37
N GLY A 141 -6.88 12.63 4.32
CA GLY A 141 -6.35 13.98 4.40
C GLY A 141 -5.48 14.33 3.19
N VAL A 142 -4.62 13.42 2.74
CA VAL A 142 -3.85 13.62 1.50
C VAL A 142 -4.76 13.71 0.28
N ILE A 143 -5.76 12.84 0.16
CA ILE A 143 -6.72 12.86 -0.95
C ILE A 143 -7.51 14.18 -0.96
N GLY A 144 -7.99 14.62 0.21
CA GLY A 144 -8.71 15.87 0.36
C GLY A 144 -7.84 17.09 0.05
N LEU A 145 -6.58 17.11 0.52
CA LEU A 145 -5.63 18.18 0.22
C LEU A 145 -5.32 18.27 -1.27
N ASP A 146 -5.13 17.15 -1.98
CA ASP A 146 -4.87 17.19 -3.43
C ASP A 146 -6.03 17.85 -4.19
N GLN A 147 -7.27 17.60 -3.75
CA GLN A 147 -8.48 18.15 -4.37
C GLN A 147 -8.77 19.61 -3.97
N ALA A 148 -8.23 20.09 -2.85
CA ALA A 148 -8.52 21.42 -2.31
C ALA A 148 -7.79 22.56 -3.04
N PHE A 149 -6.72 22.26 -3.80
CA PHE A 149 -5.89 23.27 -4.46
C PHE A 149 -6.11 23.27 -5.98
N LEU A 150 -6.26 24.46 -6.56
CA LEU A 150 -6.30 24.64 -8.02
C LEU A 150 -4.92 24.46 -8.66
N ASP A 151 -3.86 24.95 -8.00
CA ASP A 151 -2.48 24.72 -8.43
C ASP A 151 -2.02 23.34 -7.96
N ARG A 152 -1.87 22.41 -8.90
CA ARG A 152 -1.39 21.05 -8.66
C ARG A 152 -0.02 20.97 -8.00
N ARG A 153 0.86 21.96 -8.25
CA ARG A 153 2.19 21.94 -7.65
C ARG A 153 2.13 22.38 -6.18
N ALA A 154 1.26 23.33 -5.86
CA ALA A 154 0.95 23.67 -4.47
C ALA A 154 0.29 22.49 -3.75
N ALA A 155 -0.69 21.83 -4.40
CA ALA A 155 -1.36 20.64 -3.90
C ALA A 155 -0.36 19.53 -3.54
N ALA A 156 0.52 19.18 -4.47
CA ALA A 156 1.53 18.14 -4.27
C ALA A 156 2.51 18.44 -3.13
N ARG A 157 2.87 19.72 -2.91
CA ARG A 157 3.72 20.13 -1.80
C ARG A 157 3.00 19.99 -0.45
N ALA A 158 1.75 20.42 -0.37
CA ALA A 158 0.94 20.24 0.84
C ALA A 158 0.77 18.75 1.17
N CYS A 159 0.47 17.92 0.17
CA CYS A 159 0.40 16.47 0.31
C CYS A 159 1.73 15.86 0.74
N ALA A 160 2.86 16.32 0.19
CA ALA A 160 4.20 15.86 0.57
C ALA A 160 4.48 16.14 2.05
N LEU A 161 4.18 17.35 2.54
CA LEU A 161 4.37 17.71 3.94
C LEU A 161 3.52 16.85 4.86
N LEU A 162 2.23 16.67 4.54
CA LEU A 162 1.34 15.79 5.33
C LEU A 162 1.84 14.34 5.34
N ALA A 163 2.28 13.80 4.20
CA ALA A 163 2.80 12.45 4.12
C ALA A 163 4.07 12.26 4.97
N ILE A 164 5.00 13.22 4.94
CA ILE A 164 6.23 13.17 5.73
C ILE A 164 5.94 13.23 7.23
N VAL A 165 5.11 14.20 7.67
CA VAL A 165 4.77 14.33 9.10
C VAL A 165 3.98 13.13 9.59
N GLY A 166 3.00 12.67 8.79
CA GLY A 166 2.19 11.50 9.11
C GLY A 166 2.99 10.19 9.12
N ALA A 167 4.20 10.15 8.55
CA ALA A 167 5.05 8.96 8.55
C ALA A 167 5.43 8.52 9.97
N VAL A 168 5.38 9.43 10.95
CA VAL A 168 5.53 9.12 12.38
C VAL A 168 4.49 8.11 12.88
N ASN A 169 3.30 8.07 12.27
CA ASN A 169 2.26 7.11 12.64
C ASN A 169 2.62 5.66 12.24
N VAL A 170 3.44 5.46 11.20
CA VAL A 170 3.83 4.12 10.73
C VAL A 170 4.55 3.28 11.80
N PRO A 171 5.62 3.77 12.47
CA PRO A 171 6.24 3.04 13.57
C PRO A 171 5.29 2.86 14.76
N ILE A 172 4.39 3.81 15.02
CA ILE A 172 3.36 3.67 16.06
C ILE A 172 2.47 2.47 15.78
N VAL A 173 1.94 2.32 14.56
CA VAL A 173 1.15 1.13 14.19
C VAL A 173 2.00 -0.14 14.31
N LYS A 174 3.22 -0.12 13.75
CA LYS A 174 4.09 -1.31 13.66
C LYS A 174 4.46 -1.86 15.04
N TYR A 175 4.89 -0.99 15.94
CA TYR A 175 5.41 -1.33 17.26
C TYR A 175 4.40 -1.16 18.39
N SER A 176 3.16 -0.72 18.10
CA SER A 176 2.07 -0.55 19.08
C SER A 176 1.93 -1.70 20.06
N VAL A 177 2.02 -2.94 19.58
CA VAL A 177 1.90 -4.15 20.41
C VAL A 177 3.05 -4.29 21.40
N GLU A 178 4.27 -4.01 20.95
CA GLU A 178 5.49 -4.11 21.77
C GLU A 178 5.56 -3.00 22.82
N TRP A 179 5.06 -1.81 22.47
CA TRP A 179 5.08 -0.64 23.34
C TRP A 179 3.96 -0.63 24.39
N TRP A 180 2.76 -1.13 24.05
CA TRP A 180 1.57 -1.01 24.90
C TRP A 180 0.96 -2.34 25.36
N ASN A 181 1.57 -3.49 25.07
CA ASN A 181 1.04 -4.82 25.43
C ASN A 181 -0.45 -4.97 25.08
N SER A 182 -0.80 -4.57 23.86
CA SER A 182 -2.18 -4.62 23.37
C SER A 182 -2.74 -6.06 23.37
N LEU A 183 -4.06 -6.20 23.28
CA LEU A 183 -4.73 -7.51 23.12
C LEU A 183 -4.22 -8.31 21.90
N HIS A 184 -3.64 -7.63 20.91
CA HIS A 184 -3.14 -8.23 19.69
C HIS A 184 -1.80 -8.95 19.91
N GLN A 185 -1.65 -10.12 19.27
CA GLN A 185 -0.37 -10.82 19.23
C GLN A 185 0.66 -10.04 18.41
N ALA A 186 1.93 -10.08 18.85
CA ALA A 186 3.04 -9.54 18.07
C ALA A 186 3.17 -10.29 16.73
N SER A 187 3.55 -9.58 15.67
CA SER A 187 3.68 -10.20 14.34
C SER A 187 4.79 -11.26 14.35
N THR A 188 4.40 -12.52 14.29
CA THR A 188 5.29 -13.69 14.28
C THR A 188 5.68 -14.13 12.86
N ILE A 189 5.01 -13.57 11.85
CA ILE A 189 5.05 -14.00 10.44
C ILE A 189 6.21 -13.33 9.67
N LEU A 190 6.64 -12.14 10.09
CA LEU A 190 7.69 -11.34 9.44
C LEU A 190 8.97 -11.20 10.30
N LYS A 191 9.19 -12.12 11.24
CA LYS A 191 10.44 -12.16 12.02
C LYS A 191 11.58 -12.71 11.16
N PHE A 192 12.76 -12.08 11.23
CA PHE A 192 14.00 -12.68 10.74
C PHE A 192 14.32 -13.91 11.59
N GLY A 193 14.11 -15.12 11.04
CA GLY A 193 14.27 -16.39 11.75
C GLY A 193 13.31 -17.47 11.26
N LYS A 194 13.15 -18.57 12.02
CA LYS A 194 12.14 -19.59 11.71
C LYS A 194 10.74 -18.99 11.89
N PRO A 195 9.90 -18.96 10.84
CA PRO A 195 8.50 -18.58 10.98
C PRO A 195 7.84 -19.51 12.01
N THR A 196 7.00 -18.96 12.88
CA THR A 196 6.22 -19.73 13.86
C THR A 196 4.99 -20.39 13.24
N ILE A 197 4.96 -20.48 11.91
CA ILE A 197 3.86 -20.96 11.06
C ILE A 197 4.39 -22.08 10.16
N THR A 198 3.60 -23.11 9.93
CA THR A 198 4.00 -24.25 9.08
C THR A 198 4.13 -23.79 7.62
N ALA A 199 4.92 -24.51 6.81
CA ALA A 199 5.08 -24.19 5.39
C ALA A 199 3.74 -24.21 4.63
N GLU A 200 2.86 -25.14 4.97
CA GLU A 200 1.51 -25.30 4.41
C GLU A 200 0.65 -24.06 4.63
N MET A 201 0.81 -23.37 5.76
CA MET A 201 0.12 -22.12 6.05
C MET A 201 0.87 -20.89 5.53
N ALA A 202 2.22 -20.92 5.50
CA ALA A 202 3.06 -19.79 5.13
C ALA A 202 3.12 -19.54 3.61
N ILE A 203 3.20 -20.60 2.79
CA ILE A 203 3.31 -20.47 1.33
C ILE A 203 2.12 -19.71 0.73
N PRO A 204 0.85 -20.04 1.06
CA PRO A 204 -0.29 -19.27 0.57
C PRO A 204 -0.29 -17.82 1.06
N LEU A 205 0.26 -17.57 2.25
CA LEU A 205 0.36 -16.23 2.82
C LEU A 205 1.37 -15.37 2.07
N TYR A 206 2.56 -15.90 1.78
CA TYR A 206 3.55 -15.18 0.99
C TYR A 206 3.10 -14.98 -0.46
N ALA A 207 2.38 -15.94 -1.04
CA ALA A 207 1.76 -15.76 -2.35
C ALA A 207 0.71 -14.64 -2.33
N SER A 208 -0.17 -14.62 -1.32
CA SER A 208 -1.17 -13.56 -1.14
C SER A 208 -0.52 -12.19 -0.92
N LEU A 209 0.55 -12.14 -0.10
CA LEU A 209 1.32 -10.94 0.16
C LEU A 209 1.95 -10.41 -1.12
N LEU A 210 2.75 -11.21 -1.81
CA LEU A 210 3.41 -10.82 -3.05
C LEU A 210 2.40 -10.43 -4.12
N GLY A 211 1.33 -11.22 -4.30
CA GLY A 211 0.26 -10.92 -5.22
C GLY A 211 -0.41 -9.57 -4.94
N ALA A 212 -0.66 -9.24 -3.66
CA ALA A 212 -1.21 -7.95 -3.27
C ALA A 212 -0.23 -6.79 -3.56
N TYR A 213 1.06 -6.96 -3.31
CA TYR A 213 2.08 -5.95 -3.66
C TYR A 213 2.18 -5.73 -5.17
N LEU A 214 2.08 -6.79 -5.98
CA LEU A 214 2.05 -6.67 -7.43
C LEU A 214 0.79 -5.97 -7.91
N LEU A 215 -0.38 -6.26 -7.30
CA LEU A 215 -1.63 -5.57 -7.59
C LEU A 215 -1.53 -4.08 -7.25
N ALA A 216 -1.02 -3.75 -6.06
CA ALA A 216 -0.81 -2.37 -5.64
C ALA A 216 0.21 -1.64 -6.54
N GLY A 217 1.29 -2.31 -6.92
CA GLY A 217 2.29 -1.79 -7.85
C GLY A 217 1.70 -1.51 -9.23
N MET A 218 0.89 -2.44 -9.77
CA MET A 218 0.17 -2.26 -11.01
C MET A 218 -0.78 -1.05 -10.94
N ALA A 219 -1.61 -0.99 -9.89
CA ALA A 219 -2.53 0.11 -9.68
C ALA A 219 -1.80 1.45 -9.55
N ALA A 220 -0.66 1.48 -8.83
CA ALA A 220 0.17 2.66 -8.66
C ALA A 220 0.74 3.13 -10.02
N LEU A 221 1.27 2.21 -10.84
CA LEU A 221 1.78 2.54 -12.18
C LEU A 221 0.67 3.16 -13.06
N ARG A 222 -0.51 2.53 -13.12
CA ARG A 222 -1.64 3.05 -13.91
C ARG A 222 -2.14 4.40 -13.41
N ARG A 223 -2.26 4.59 -12.10
CA ARG A 223 -2.65 5.88 -11.52
C ARG A 223 -1.61 6.96 -11.76
N MET A 224 -0.32 6.65 -11.62
CA MET A 224 0.76 7.59 -11.94
C MET A 224 0.79 7.96 -13.42
N GLN A 225 0.50 7.03 -14.34
CA GLN A 225 0.35 7.35 -15.77
C GLN A 225 -0.76 8.38 -15.99
N ASN A 226 -1.91 8.20 -15.35
CA ASN A 226 -3.02 9.15 -15.44
C ASN A 226 -2.62 10.54 -14.90
N GLU A 227 -1.96 10.59 -13.73
CA GLU A 227 -1.46 11.84 -13.17
C GLU A 227 -0.45 12.54 -14.08
N VAL A 228 0.46 11.79 -14.70
CA VAL A 228 1.42 12.30 -15.67
C VAL A 228 0.71 12.89 -16.88
N LEU A 229 -0.25 12.18 -17.47
CA LEU A 229 -1.03 12.67 -18.62
C LEU A 229 -1.78 13.95 -18.28
N LEU A 230 -2.39 14.01 -17.09
CA LEU A 230 -3.14 15.16 -16.61
C LEU A 230 -2.25 16.40 -16.41
N ARG A 231 -1.04 16.21 -15.89
CA ARG A 231 -0.06 17.31 -15.65
C ARG A 231 0.65 17.75 -16.93
N GLU A 232 0.94 16.82 -17.83
CA GLU A 232 1.66 17.07 -19.08
C GLU A 232 0.73 17.21 -20.30
N ARG A 233 -0.58 17.41 -20.11
CA ARG A 233 -1.61 17.47 -21.17
C ARG A 233 -1.30 18.42 -22.35
N ARG A 234 -0.45 19.43 -22.13
CA ARG A 234 -0.05 20.42 -23.14
C ARG A 234 1.27 20.07 -23.84
N ALA A 235 1.99 19.07 -23.36
CA ALA A 235 3.27 18.66 -23.91
C ALA A 235 3.07 17.94 -25.26
N GLY A 236 4.00 18.14 -26.19
CA GLY A 236 3.93 17.56 -27.55
C GLY A 236 3.77 16.05 -27.55
N TRP A 237 4.53 15.34 -26.70
CA TRP A 237 4.49 13.88 -26.59
C TRP A 237 3.11 13.33 -26.16
N VAL A 238 2.32 14.10 -25.40
CA VAL A 238 0.95 13.68 -25.04
C VAL A 238 0.00 13.89 -26.20
N ARG A 239 0.15 14.99 -26.95
CA ARG A 239 -0.66 15.26 -28.14
C ARG A 239 -0.43 14.22 -29.24
N GLU A 240 0.81 13.78 -29.40
CA GLU A 240 1.19 12.69 -30.33
C GLU A 240 0.52 11.36 -29.97
N LEU A 241 0.33 11.06 -28.68
CA LEU A 241 -0.37 9.84 -28.23
C LEU A 241 -1.86 9.84 -28.57
N THR A 242 -2.48 11.03 -28.66
CA THR A 242 -3.92 11.20 -28.97
C THR A 242 -4.20 11.47 -30.46
N ALA A 243 -3.16 11.58 -31.29
CA ALA A 243 -3.28 11.91 -32.71
C ALA A 243 -3.57 10.69 -33.61
N VAL A 244 -4.01 9.58 -33.02
CA VAL A 244 -4.45 8.34 -33.69
C VAL A 244 -5.97 8.35 -33.77
#